data_AF-A0A7Y2E5B9-F1
#
_entry.id   AF-A0A7Y2E5B9-F1
#
_cell.length_a   1.000
_cell.length_b   1.000
_cell.length_c   1.000
_cell.angle_alpha   90.00
_cell.angle_beta   90.00
_cell.angle_gamma   90.00
#
_symmetry.space_group_name_H-M   'P 1'
#
loop_
_entity.id
_entity.type
_entity.pdbx_description
1 polymer ?
#
loop_
_entity_poly.entity_id
_entity_poly.type
_entity_poly.pdbx_seq_one_letter_code
_entity_poly.pdbx_strand_id
1 'polypeptide(L)'
;MPRTFSLDETTQILSATPGTLGAMLAGLGERWTRADEGPNTWSAFDIVGHLVHGEETDWIPRARIILDSGPDPVFEPFDRFAQFERFRGATFDELLGRFQEARS
;
A
#
# COMPACT_ATOMS: atom_id res chain seq x y z
N MET A 1 9.08 -27.24 3.16
CA MET A 1 8.79 -27.20 1.71
C MET A 1 8.70 -25.74 1.33
N PRO A 2 9.55 -25.20 0.43
CA PRO A 2 9.32 -23.86 -0.09
C PRO A 2 7.97 -23.87 -0.83
N ARG A 3 7.08 -22.93 -0.51
CA ARG A 3 5.83 -22.76 -1.26
C ARG A 3 6.17 -22.19 -2.63
N THR A 4 5.74 -22.85 -3.69
CA THR A 4 5.73 -22.29 -5.04
C THR A 4 4.72 -21.15 -5.10
N PHE A 5 5.05 -20.07 -5.80
CA PHE A 5 4.11 -18.97 -6.03
C PHE A 5 2.86 -19.47 -6.77
N SER A 6 1.69 -19.04 -6.31
CA SER A 6 0.40 -19.26 -6.97
C SER A 6 -0.31 -17.92 -7.10
N LEU A 7 -0.69 -17.54 -8.33
CA LEU A 7 -1.39 -16.28 -8.58
C LEU A 7 -2.75 -16.27 -7.88
N ASP A 8 -3.51 -17.36 -7.99
CA ASP A 8 -4.85 -17.46 -7.40
C ASP A 8 -4.82 -17.38 -5.87
N GLU A 9 -3.84 -18.01 -5.22
CA GLU A 9 -3.68 -17.91 -3.77
C GLU A 9 -3.19 -16.51 -3.35
N THR A 10 -2.33 -15.89 -4.15
CA THR A 10 -1.81 -14.55 -3.85
C THR A 10 -2.91 -13.50 -3.97
N THR A 11 -3.74 -13.57 -5.02
CA THR A 11 -4.85 -12.63 -5.23
C THR A 11 -5.86 -12.69 -4.08
N GLN A 12 -6.09 -13.85 -3.47
CA GLN A 12 -6.96 -13.96 -2.28
C GLN A 12 -6.49 -13.05 -1.13
N ILE A 13 -5.19 -13.03 -0.84
CA ILE A 13 -4.62 -12.19 0.22
C ILE A 13 -4.67 -10.72 -0.20
N LEU A 14 -4.27 -10.41 -1.43
CA LEU A 14 -4.26 -9.04 -1.95
C LEU A 14 -5.66 -8.40 -1.90
N SER A 15 -6.70 -9.12 -2.32
CA SER A 15 -8.09 -8.64 -2.28
C SER A 15 -8.65 -8.53 -0.87
N ALA A 16 -8.25 -9.40 0.07
CA ALA A 16 -8.73 -9.36 1.45
C ALA A 16 -8.07 -8.26 2.30
N THR A 17 -6.88 -7.81 1.92
CA THR A 17 -6.06 -6.86 2.68
C THR A 17 -6.76 -5.51 2.94
N PRO A 18 -7.31 -4.79 1.94
CA PRO A 18 -7.92 -3.49 2.19
C PRO A 18 -9.14 -3.57 3.11
N GLY A 19 -10.01 -4.56 2.93
CA GLY A 19 -11.16 -4.78 3.81
C GLY A 19 -10.76 -5.16 5.23
N THR A 20 -9.68 -5.92 5.40
CA THR A 20 -9.14 -6.28 6.72
C THR A 20 -8.62 -5.06 7.47
N LEU A 21 -7.82 -4.22 6.81
CA LEU A 21 -7.33 -2.98 7.41
C LEU A 21 -8.47 -2.00 7.71
N GLY A 22 -9.43 -1.86 6.78
CA GLY A 22 -10.63 -1.04 6.99
C GLY A 22 -11.40 -1.46 8.23
N ALA A 23 -11.70 -2.76 8.37
CA ALA A 23 -12.41 -3.29 9.54
C ALA A 23 -11.64 -3.12 10.86
N MET A 24 -10.31 -3.18 10.82
CA MET A 24 -9.47 -3.04 12.01
C MET A 24 -9.27 -1.58 12.44
N LEU A 25 -9.23 -0.63 11.50
CA LEU A 25 -8.67 0.70 11.73
C LEU A 25 -9.67 1.85 11.54
N ALA A 26 -10.76 1.66 10.78
CA ALA A 26 -11.72 2.71 10.49
C ALA A 26 -12.41 3.22 11.77
N GLY A 27 -12.63 4.53 11.86
CA GLY A 27 -13.27 5.18 13.00
C GLY A 27 -12.46 5.18 14.32
N LEU A 28 -11.24 4.65 14.34
CA LEU A 28 -10.36 4.78 15.50
C LEU A 28 -9.84 6.21 15.64
N GLY A 29 -9.72 6.68 16.89
CA GLY A 29 -9.18 8.01 17.18
C GLY A 29 -7.67 8.10 16.98
N GLU A 30 -7.16 9.34 16.86
CA GLU A 30 -5.76 9.63 16.52
C GLU A 30 -4.72 8.95 17.40
N ARG A 31 -5.02 8.72 18.69
CA ARG A 31 -4.12 8.01 19.61
C ARG A 31 -3.69 6.63 19.11
N TRP A 32 -4.51 5.98 18.28
CA TRP A 32 -4.21 4.67 17.69
C TRP A 32 -3.66 4.81 16.28
N THR A 33 -4.21 5.74 15.50
CA THR A 33 -3.92 5.83 14.07
C THR A 33 -2.64 6.62 13.78
N ARG A 34 -2.21 7.48 14.71
CA ARG A 34 -0.99 8.30 14.67
C ARG A 34 0.12 7.79 15.60
N ALA A 35 -0.13 6.78 16.42
CA ALA A 35 0.92 6.18 17.24
C ALA A 35 1.95 5.48 16.35
N ASP A 36 3.22 5.63 16.70
CA ASP A 36 4.37 4.97 16.06
C ASP A 36 5.12 4.08 17.07
N GLU A 37 6.11 3.34 16.58
CA GLU A 37 6.96 2.44 17.39
C GLU A 37 8.24 3.13 17.90
N GLY A 38 8.28 4.47 17.90
CA GLY A 38 9.41 5.28 18.29
C GLY A 38 10.05 6.07 17.12
N PRO A 39 11.18 6.74 17.37
CA PRO A 39 11.78 7.66 16.41
C PRO A 39 12.06 7.01 15.05
N ASN A 40 11.63 7.67 13.97
CA ASN A 40 11.80 7.23 12.59
C ASN A 40 11.02 5.96 12.22
N THR A 41 9.96 5.64 12.95
CA THR A 41 9.00 4.58 12.58
C THR A 41 7.72 5.20 12.04
N TRP A 42 6.81 4.37 11.52
CA TRP A 42 5.62 4.82 10.82
C TRP A 42 4.38 4.52 11.63
N SER A 43 3.45 5.46 11.66
CA SER A 43 2.13 5.22 12.22
C SER A 43 1.25 4.39 11.28
N ALA A 44 0.10 3.92 11.76
CA ALA A 44 -0.88 3.25 10.89
C ALA A 44 -1.33 4.14 9.72
N PHE A 45 -1.47 5.45 9.95
CA PHE A 45 -1.74 6.43 8.90
C PHE A 45 -0.64 6.43 7.83
N ASP A 46 0.63 6.48 8.25
CA ASP A 46 1.77 6.51 7.33
C ASP A 46 1.90 5.20 6.56
N ILE A 47 1.67 4.05 7.21
CA ILE A 47 1.70 2.73 6.59
C ILE A 47 0.62 2.62 5.51
N VAL A 48 -0.64 2.97 5.80
CA VAL A 48 -1.71 2.92 4.79
C VAL A 48 -1.42 3.90 3.66
N GLY A 49 -0.93 5.11 3.97
CA GLY A 49 -0.48 6.05 2.93
C GLY A 49 0.62 5.46 2.04
N HIS A 50 1.61 4.77 2.62
CA HIS A 50 2.66 4.11 1.88
C HIS A 50 2.12 2.98 0.99
N LEU A 51 1.17 2.18 1.48
CA LEU A 51 0.50 1.14 0.70
C LEU A 51 -0.22 1.76 -0.50
N VAL A 52 -1.03 2.81 -0.30
CA VAL A 52 -1.70 3.53 -1.40
C VAL A 52 -0.67 4.03 -2.42
N HIS A 53 0.46 4.57 -1.98
CA HIS A 53 1.51 5.03 -2.89
C HIS A 53 2.07 3.88 -3.74
N GLY A 54 2.48 2.77 -3.11
CA GLY A 54 3.01 1.59 -3.82
C GLY A 54 2.00 0.99 -4.79
N GLU A 55 0.73 0.99 -4.41
CA GLU A 55 -0.39 0.56 -5.23
C GLU A 55 -0.60 1.41 -6.50
N GLU A 56 -0.26 2.70 -6.46
CA GLU A 56 -0.41 3.65 -7.55
C GLU A 56 0.85 3.78 -8.43
N THR A 57 2.04 3.56 -7.87
CA THR A 57 3.31 3.87 -8.55
C THR A 57 4.27 2.70 -8.71
N ASP A 58 4.10 1.60 -7.98
CA ASP A 58 5.09 0.53 -7.92
C ASP A 58 4.60 -0.75 -8.61
N TRP A 59 3.63 -1.47 -8.02
CA TRP A 59 3.35 -2.86 -8.41
C TRP A 59 2.85 -3.04 -9.84
N ILE A 60 1.68 -2.47 -10.15
CA ILE A 60 1.08 -2.58 -11.50
C ILE A 60 1.89 -1.82 -12.55
N PRO A 61 2.41 -0.61 -12.27
CA PRO A 61 3.32 0.07 -13.20
C PRO A 61 4.54 -0.78 -13.57
N ARG A 62 5.23 -1.40 -12.62
CA ARG A 62 6.37 -2.28 -12.91
C ARG A 62 5.97 -3.54 -13.65
N ALA A 63 4.84 -4.16 -13.30
CA ALA A 63 4.34 -5.32 -14.03
C ALA A 63 4.13 -5.00 -15.52
N ARG A 64 3.60 -3.80 -15.83
CA ARG A 64 3.47 -3.32 -17.22
C ARG A 64 4.84 -3.13 -17.89
N ILE A 65 5.79 -2.48 -17.22
CA ILE A 65 7.15 -2.32 -17.75
C ILE A 65 7.76 -3.68 -18.11
N ILE A 66 7.63 -4.68 -17.24
CA ILE A 66 8.14 -6.05 -17.48
C ILE A 66 7.49 -6.68 -18.72
N LEU A 67 6.17 -6.53 -18.86
CA LEU A 67 5.43 -7.08 -20.00
C LEU A 67 5.77 -6.37 -21.32
N ASP A 68 6.05 -5.07 -21.28
CA ASP A 68 6.24 -4.23 -22.47
C ASP A 68 7.71 -4.12 -22.92
N SER A 69 8.70 -4.28 -22.03
CA SER A 69 10.10 -3.87 -22.28
C SER A 69 11.08 -5.00 -22.66
N GLY A 70 10.62 -6.25 -22.71
CA GLY A 70 11.50 -7.39 -23.06
C GLY A 70 12.48 -7.77 -21.93
N PRO A 71 13.67 -8.31 -22.25
CA PRO A 71 14.52 -9.01 -21.27
C PRO A 71 15.18 -8.09 -20.22
N ASP A 72 15.36 -6.80 -20.51
CA ASP A 72 16.09 -5.86 -19.66
C ASP A 72 15.25 -4.60 -19.35
N PRO A 73 14.17 -4.72 -18.55
CA PRO A 73 13.33 -3.58 -18.20
C PRO A 73 14.07 -2.57 -17.33
N VAL A 74 13.88 -1.28 -17.61
CA VAL A 74 14.33 -0.18 -16.73
C VAL A 74 13.15 0.29 -15.90
N PHE A 75 13.29 0.27 -14.58
CA PHE A 75 12.25 0.72 -13.65
C PHE A 75 12.44 2.17 -13.25
N GLU A 76 11.32 2.88 -13.10
CA GLU A 76 11.31 4.20 -12.50
C GLU A 76 11.74 4.13 -11.02
N PRO A 77 12.50 5.12 -10.51
CA PRO A 77 12.81 5.21 -9.09
C PRO A 77 11.54 5.32 -8.23
N PHE A 78 11.49 4.57 -7.13
CA PHE A 78 10.36 4.58 -6.20
C PHE A 78 10.68 5.44 -4.97
N ASP A 79 9.84 6.44 -4.72
CA ASP A 79 9.93 7.28 -3.52
C ASP A 79 9.24 6.60 -2.33
N ARG A 80 10.04 5.94 -1.51
CA ARG A 80 9.57 5.19 -0.33
C ARG A 80 8.91 6.05 0.74
N PHE A 81 9.07 7.37 0.70
CA PHE A 81 8.62 8.30 1.73
C PHE A 81 7.58 9.30 1.23
N ALA A 82 7.11 9.13 -0.01
CA ALA A 82 6.15 10.03 -0.66
C ALA A 82 4.88 10.26 0.16
N GLN A 83 4.46 9.28 0.97
CA GLN A 83 3.24 9.34 1.77
C GLN A 83 3.19 10.55 2.72
N PHE A 84 4.35 10.99 3.24
CA PHE A 84 4.41 12.06 4.24
C PHE A 84 3.98 13.42 3.68
N GLU A 85 4.26 13.66 2.40
CA GLU A 85 3.85 14.89 1.71
C GLU A 85 2.54 14.69 0.96
N ARG A 86 2.40 13.58 0.22
CA ARG A 86 1.29 13.33 -0.71
C ARG A 86 -0.07 13.27 -0.01
N PHE A 87 -0.11 12.77 1.22
CA PHE A 87 -1.34 12.58 1.98
C PHE A 87 -1.45 13.51 3.19
N ARG A 88 -0.65 14.59 3.20
CA ARG A 88 -0.80 15.63 4.22
C ARG A 88 -2.20 16.23 4.16
N GLY A 89 -2.89 16.24 5.30
CA GLY A 89 -4.24 16.77 5.42
C GLY A 89 -5.36 15.81 5.03
N ALA A 90 -5.05 14.62 4.50
CA ALA A 90 -6.04 13.56 4.34
C ALA A 90 -6.49 13.02 5.70
N THR A 91 -7.76 12.64 5.78
CA THR A 91 -8.30 11.84 6.87
C THR A 91 -7.88 10.38 6.70
N PHE A 92 -7.93 9.61 7.79
CA PHE A 92 -7.55 8.21 7.72
C PHE A 92 -8.56 7.36 6.94
N ASP A 93 -9.85 7.66 7.07
CA ASP A 93 -10.91 6.96 6.33
C ASP A 93 -10.79 7.21 4.81
N GLU A 94 -10.37 8.40 4.38
CA GLU A 94 -10.06 8.68 2.97
C GLU A 94 -8.90 7.80 2.46
N LEU A 95 -7.86 7.57 3.27
CA LEU A 95 -6.75 6.69 2.88
C LEU A 95 -7.18 5.22 2.80
N LEU A 96 -7.96 4.75 3.75
CA LEU A 96 -8.53 3.39 3.73
C LEU A 96 -9.43 3.19 2.49
N GLY A 97 -10.27 4.18 2.18
CA GLY A 97 -11.10 4.17 0.97
C GLY A 97 -10.28 4.14 -0.31
N ARG A 98 -9.25 5.00 -0.43
CA ARG A 98 -8.32 4.97 -1.57
C ARG A 98 -7.62 3.63 -1.71
N PHE A 99 -7.16 3.03 -0.61
CA PHE A 99 -6.50 1.73 -0.67
C PHE A 99 -7.46 0.62 -1.14
N GLN A 100 -8.71 0.66 -0.67
CA GLN A 100 -9.76 -0.25 -1.14
C GLN A 100 -10.03 -0.09 -2.64
N GLU A 101 -10.26 1.14 -3.11
CA GLU A 101 -10.50 1.42 -4.53
C GLU A 101 -9.32 0.99 -5.40
N ALA A 102 -8.11 1.28 -4.92
CA ALA A 102 -6.90 0.91 -5.61
C ALA A 102 -6.89 -0.61 -5.83
N ARG A 103 -7.28 -1.43 -4.85
CA ARG A 103 -7.16 -2.92 -4.86
C ARG A 103 -8.45 -3.67 -5.22
N SER A 104 -9.41 -2.98 -5.84
CA SER A 104 -10.65 -3.58 -6.33
C SER A 104 -10.52 -4.13 -7.75
#